data_AF-A0A7S1DP63-F1
#
_entry.id   AF-A0A7S1DP63-F1
#
_cell.length_a   1.000
_cell.length_b   1.000
_cell.length_c   1.000
_cell.angle_alpha   90.00
_cell.angle_beta   90.00
_cell.angle_gamma   90.00
#
_symmetry.space_group_name_H-M   'P 1'
#
loop_
_entity.id
_entity.type
_entity.pdbx_description
1 polymer ?
#
loop_
_entity_poly.entity_id
_entity_poly.type
_entity_poly.pdbx_seq_one_letter_code
_entity_poly.pdbx_strand_id
1 'polypeptide(L)'
;LCHHHHHSHSRNHHHRHHHHHHHQLPVTTDGQFLFSRCKDPSELWLPLLEKAYAKLHGCYECLMQGSVPLVMQDLTAGAPQIIKFTEPDVDFRIKNGVLWREMDALLHGGSLLTVQLREEGKKAGKEGASNKMGLLTPHAYTVLELREFDLKRMGLERFREEWTLRLVKLRNPWGKGDFTGPWGPKSELWRGKYELIAKECHFRDFETGSFWMPANDFFTKFNTLNVCRIFKTPDPWRALRFQDAWRKTVPDAAGVISPKELELDNAMGPPDRKNPSAWLKNPQFLVFVKEKTPCLMVLSQKDSRVIGGAQAAIRTKGGAVLDQFGKYDKEIGFAVARAAVVREKGSRMKKSDFFAIARFRRDRDVSTPYTLQLSPKDSPYVIFAMTSDPGMVGGFALNLYVKADVFVRGGERIEVLEHEHDDSDDDVDAFDHEAVEGMEEAVAGNPDSLPGASGRSGAGKDGEGVSSASDQPAGAGPGAGDSDLYKALFTICTELGQKLDTEQKRGLAKALGL
;
A
#
# COMPACT_ATOMS: atom_id res chain seq x y z
N LEU A 1 12.19 26.49 66.70
CA LEU A 1 11.47 26.16 67.96
C LEU A 1 10.33 25.21 67.58
N CYS A 2 10.65 23.91 67.48
CA CYS A 2 10.20 22.82 68.38
C CYS A 2 8.76 22.35 68.02
N HIS A 3 8.42 21.08 67.78
CA HIS A 3 9.00 19.81 68.23
C HIS A 3 8.60 18.63 67.30
N HIS A 4 9.41 17.58 67.39
CA HIS A 4 9.33 16.24 66.79
C HIS A 4 8.15 15.33 67.21
N HIS A 5 7.95 14.30 66.37
CA HIS A 5 7.48 12.90 66.57
C HIS A 5 6.19 12.58 65.79
N HIS A 6 5.99 11.43 65.10
CA HIS A 6 6.63 10.12 65.09
C HIS A 6 6.40 9.42 63.73
N HIS A 7 7.34 8.58 63.30
CA HIS A 7 7.13 7.55 62.27
C HIS A 7 6.17 6.45 62.77
N SER A 8 5.20 6.03 61.95
CA SER A 8 5.08 4.63 61.47
C SER A 8 3.75 4.37 60.73
N HIS A 9 3.88 3.78 59.54
CA HIS A 9 2.96 2.82 58.90
C HIS A 9 1.56 3.31 58.49
N SER A 10 1.34 3.45 57.17
CA SER A 10 0.54 2.45 56.44
C SER A 10 0.59 2.74 54.94
N ARG A 11 1.20 1.81 54.21
CA ARG A 11 1.06 1.64 52.75
C ARG A 11 -0.43 1.53 52.43
N ASN A 12 -0.99 2.40 51.57
CA ASN A 12 -2.13 2.10 50.68
C ASN A 12 -2.67 3.30 49.87
N HIS A 13 -1.82 4.11 49.22
CA HIS A 13 -2.30 5.20 48.35
C HIS A 13 -1.69 5.27 46.93
N HIS A 14 -1.00 4.23 46.45
CA HIS A 14 -0.41 4.24 45.11
C HIS A 14 -1.25 3.59 43.99
N HIS A 15 -2.50 3.15 44.26
CA HIS A 15 -3.34 2.52 43.24
C HIS A 15 -4.56 3.32 42.75
N ARG A 16 -4.79 4.56 43.23
CA ARG A 16 -5.98 5.33 42.83
C ARG A 16 -5.79 6.39 41.74
N HIS A 17 -4.56 6.70 41.30
CA HIS A 17 -4.34 7.76 40.30
C HIS A 17 -4.14 7.29 38.84
N HIS A 18 -4.01 5.98 38.58
CA HIS A 18 -3.77 5.52 37.21
C HIS A 18 -5.03 5.40 36.32
N HIS A 19 -6.24 5.49 36.89
CA HIS A 19 -7.46 5.29 36.11
C HIS A 19 -8.04 6.55 35.45
N HIS A 20 -7.59 7.76 35.80
CA HIS A 20 -8.23 9.00 35.32
C HIS A 20 -7.65 9.59 34.03
N HIS A 21 -6.55 9.06 33.48
CA HIS A 21 -5.83 9.68 32.35
C HIS A 21 -6.08 9.02 30.99
N HIS A 22 -6.86 7.93 30.93
CA HIS A 22 -7.08 7.19 29.68
C HIS A 22 -7.83 8.02 28.61
N HIS A 23 -8.65 8.99 29.02
CA HIS A 23 -9.51 9.76 28.09
C HIS A 23 -9.04 11.20 27.82
N GLN A 24 -7.88 11.63 28.33
CA GLN A 24 -7.36 12.98 28.04
C GLN A 24 -6.93 13.09 26.56
N LEU A 25 -7.45 14.08 25.85
CA LEU A 25 -7.16 14.33 24.44
C LEU A 25 -6.42 15.67 24.28
N PRO A 26 -5.44 15.77 23.37
CA PRO A 26 -4.78 17.03 23.06
C PRO A 26 -5.76 18.04 22.46
N VAL A 27 -5.81 19.24 23.06
CA VAL A 27 -6.68 20.34 22.64
C VAL A 27 -5.89 21.64 22.53
N THR A 28 -6.35 22.56 21.69
CA THR A 28 -5.86 23.93 21.63
C THR A 28 -6.25 24.68 22.91
N THR A 29 -5.67 25.87 23.10
CA THR A 29 -6.06 26.79 24.19
C THR A 29 -7.55 27.13 24.17
N ASP A 30 -8.17 27.06 22.99
CA ASP A 30 -9.59 27.37 22.77
C ASP A 30 -10.49 26.13 22.91
N GLY A 31 -9.94 25.01 23.39
CA GLY A 31 -10.68 23.77 23.65
C GLY A 31 -11.03 22.96 22.40
N GLN A 32 -10.45 23.28 21.24
CA GLN A 32 -10.64 22.49 20.01
C GLN A 32 -9.66 21.32 19.96
N PHE A 33 -10.07 20.15 19.45
CA PHE A 33 -9.13 19.04 19.27
C PHE A 33 -7.97 19.42 18.36
N LEU A 34 -6.75 19.08 18.78
CA LEU A 34 -5.53 19.40 18.03
C LEU A 34 -5.32 18.46 16.82
N PHE A 35 -5.81 17.23 16.90
CA PHE A 35 -5.65 16.19 15.88
C PHE A 35 -7.01 15.82 15.24
N SER A 36 -7.28 14.53 15.02
CA SER A 36 -8.51 14.08 14.38
C SER A 36 -9.76 14.52 15.14
N ARG A 37 -10.84 14.77 14.39
CA ARG A 37 -12.16 15.13 14.92
C ARG A 37 -13.28 14.51 14.09
N CYS A 38 -14.39 14.17 14.75
CA CYS A 38 -15.59 13.73 14.06
C CYS A 38 -16.36 14.93 13.47
N LYS A 39 -17.22 14.66 12.49
CA LYS A 39 -18.15 15.68 11.95
C LYS A 39 -19.14 16.12 13.01
N ASP A 40 -19.64 15.18 13.80
CA ASP A 40 -20.42 15.45 15.01
C ASP A 40 -19.45 15.68 16.20
N PRO A 41 -19.44 16.86 16.82
CA PRO A 41 -18.58 17.17 17.96
C PRO A 41 -18.81 16.30 19.20
N SER A 42 -19.97 15.62 19.30
CA SER A 42 -20.29 14.73 20.42
C SER A 42 -19.66 13.34 20.28
N GLU A 43 -19.18 12.98 19.09
CA GLU A 43 -18.52 11.71 18.83
C GLU A 43 -17.01 11.79 19.11
N LEU A 44 -16.50 10.87 19.94
CA LEU A 44 -15.09 10.83 20.35
C LEU A 44 -14.33 9.60 19.86
N TRP A 45 -14.98 8.70 19.10
CA TRP A 45 -14.39 7.43 18.69
C TRP A 45 -13.13 7.63 17.85
N LEU A 46 -13.10 8.62 16.95
CA LEU A 46 -11.96 8.89 16.08
C LEU A 46 -10.76 9.50 16.83
N PRO A 47 -10.91 10.57 17.64
CA PRO A 47 -9.83 11.07 18.48
C PRO A 47 -9.23 9.99 19.41
N LEU A 48 -10.08 9.12 19.99
CA LEU A 48 -9.64 8.06 20.89
C LEU A 48 -8.88 6.96 20.15
N LEU A 49 -9.33 6.58 18.97
CA LEU A 49 -8.65 5.62 18.11
C LEU A 49 -7.28 6.13 17.66
N GLU A 50 -7.20 7.40 17.23
CA GLU A 50 -5.94 8.03 16.88
C GLU A 50 -4.97 8.03 18.06
N LYS A 51 -5.46 8.33 19.27
CA LYS A 51 -4.66 8.26 20.50
C LYS A 51 -4.13 6.86 20.78
N ALA A 52 -4.96 5.83 20.61
CA ALA A 52 -4.55 4.44 20.82
C ALA A 52 -3.45 4.03 19.82
N TYR A 53 -3.61 4.42 18.56
CA TYR A 53 -2.63 4.16 17.52
C TYR A 53 -1.32 4.97 17.76
N ALA A 54 -1.42 6.23 18.19
CA ALA A 54 -0.27 7.04 18.60
C ALA A 54 0.50 6.38 19.76
N LYS A 55 -0.21 5.82 20.73
CA LYS A 55 0.39 5.11 21.87
C LYS A 55 1.12 3.84 21.43
N LEU A 56 0.57 3.09 20.47
CA LEU A 56 1.23 1.90 19.90
C LEU A 56 2.56 2.27 19.23
N HIS A 57 2.61 3.43 18.57
CA HIS A 57 3.80 3.95 17.88
C HIS A 57 4.66 4.89 18.73
N GLY A 58 4.35 5.04 20.02
CA GLY A 58 5.11 5.85 20.99
C GLY A 58 4.57 7.26 21.21
N CYS A 59 4.25 8.02 20.15
CA CYS A 59 3.66 9.36 20.26
C CYS A 59 2.89 9.76 18.99
N TYR A 60 2.20 10.92 19.02
CA TYR A 60 1.47 11.46 17.86
C TYR A 60 2.40 11.87 16.71
N GLU A 61 3.60 12.35 16.99
CA GLU A 61 4.56 12.79 15.96
C GLU A 61 5.01 11.62 15.07
N CYS A 62 5.07 10.40 15.61
CA CYS A 62 5.35 9.16 14.85
C CYS A 62 4.29 8.85 13.78
N LEU A 63 3.13 9.50 13.80
CA LEU A 63 2.03 9.29 12.87
C LEU A 63 2.07 10.22 11.65
N MET A 64 2.93 11.25 11.67
CA MET A 64 3.02 12.27 10.62
C MET A 64 3.59 11.75 9.29
N GLN A 65 4.26 10.59 9.28
CA GLN A 65 4.84 9.96 8.08
C GLN A 65 4.21 8.59 7.80
N GLY A 66 2.88 8.51 7.89
CA GLY A 66 2.15 7.28 7.67
C GLY A 66 2.05 6.90 6.19
N SER A 67 1.64 5.66 5.93
CA SER A 67 1.22 5.24 4.58
C SER A 67 -0.19 4.70 4.71
N VAL A 68 -1.12 5.28 3.95
CA VAL A 68 -2.55 4.92 3.94
C VAL A 68 -2.77 3.40 3.87
N PRO A 69 -2.15 2.63 2.95
CA PRO A 69 -2.34 1.18 2.88
C PRO A 69 -1.82 0.45 4.12
N LEU A 70 -0.74 0.93 4.77
CA LEU A 70 -0.22 0.31 5.99
C LEU A 70 -1.18 0.48 7.16
N VAL A 71 -1.77 1.67 7.29
CA VAL A 71 -2.79 1.94 8.30
C VAL A 71 -4.02 1.08 8.04
N MET A 72 -4.46 0.96 6.79
CA MET A 72 -5.58 0.07 6.45
C MET A 72 -5.29 -1.37 6.86
N GLN A 73 -4.09 -1.88 6.58
CA GLN A 73 -3.68 -3.21 7.02
C GLN A 73 -3.70 -3.33 8.55
N ASP A 74 -3.19 -2.34 9.28
CA ASP A 74 -3.12 -2.41 10.75
C ASP A 74 -4.52 -2.47 11.39
N LEU A 75 -5.50 -1.78 10.81
CA LEU A 75 -6.86 -1.75 11.35
C LEU A 75 -7.74 -2.89 10.88
N THR A 76 -7.46 -3.47 9.70
CA THR A 76 -8.36 -4.44 9.06
C THR A 76 -7.75 -5.83 8.92
N ALA A 77 -6.45 -5.97 9.18
CA ALA A 77 -5.64 -7.14 8.83
C ALA A 77 -5.69 -7.52 7.33
N GLY A 78 -6.17 -6.62 6.47
CA GLY A 78 -6.20 -6.83 5.02
C GLY A 78 -4.82 -6.78 4.38
N ALA A 79 -4.70 -7.30 3.16
CA ALA A 79 -3.43 -7.29 2.44
C ALA A 79 -3.24 -5.96 1.68
N PRO A 80 -2.19 -5.17 1.98
CA PRO A 80 -1.93 -3.91 1.28
C PRO A 80 -1.36 -4.18 -0.11
N GLN A 81 -1.68 -3.29 -1.06
CA GLN A 81 -0.99 -3.18 -2.35
C GLN A 81 -0.93 -1.71 -2.76
N ILE A 82 0.17 -1.34 -3.41
CA ILE A 82 0.38 0.00 -3.99
C ILE A 82 0.60 -0.19 -5.49
N ILE A 83 -0.28 0.44 -6.28
CA ILE A 83 -0.27 0.38 -7.75
C ILE A 83 -0.05 1.80 -8.24
N LYS A 84 1.05 2.05 -8.96
CA LYS A 84 1.34 3.37 -9.54
C LYS A 84 0.89 3.40 -11.00
N PHE A 85 0.06 4.36 -11.36
CA PHE A 85 -0.46 4.46 -12.74
C PHE A 85 0.61 4.79 -13.78
N THR A 86 1.77 5.29 -13.34
CA THR A 86 2.93 5.58 -14.19
C THR A 86 3.77 4.34 -14.50
N GLU A 87 3.54 3.22 -13.83
CA GLU A 87 4.28 1.97 -14.11
C GLU A 87 3.81 1.39 -15.46
N PRO A 88 4.73 0.99 -16.37
CA PRO A 88 4.37 0.57 -17.73
C PRO A 88 3.35 -0.58 -17.81
N ASP A 89 3.48 -1.57 -16.92
CA ASP A 89 2.53 -2.69 -16.84
C ASP A 89 1.14 -2.21 -16.41
N VAL A 90 1.08 -1.23 -15.52
CA VAL A 90 -0.18 -0.64 -15.04
C VAL A 90 -0.84 0.19 -16.12
N ASP A 91 -0.09 1.00 -16.87
CA ASP A 91 -0.59 1.76 -18.03
C ASP A 91 -1.19 0.82 -19.09
N PHE A 92 -0.54 -0.31 -19.38
CA PHE A 92 -1.10 -1.35 -20.25
C PHE A 92 -2.42 -1.92 -19.70
N ARG A 93 -2.47 -2.25 -18.40
CA ARG A 93 -3.71 -2.72 -17.73
C ARG A 93 -4.82 -1.67 -17.69
N ILE A 94 -4.50 -0.39 -17.70
CA ILE A 94 -5.47 0.70 -17.83
C ILE A 94 -6.06 0.69 -19.24
N LYS A 95 -5.19 0.71 -20.27
CA LYS A 95 -5.58 0.78 -21.69
C LYS A 95 -6.43 -0.41 -22.13
N ASN A 96 -6.13 -1.62 -21.66
CA ASN A 96 -6.89 -2.82 -21.99
C ASN A 96 -8.08 -3.08 -21.05
N GLY A 97 -8.34 -2.20 -20.06
CA GLY A 97 -9.46 -2.31 -19.12
C GLY A 97 -9.34 -3.43 -18.08
N VAL A 98 -8.19 -4.08 -17.93
CA VAL A 98 -7.94 -5.07 -16.87
C VAL A 98 -7.97 -4.42 -15.50
N LEU A 99 -7.29 -3.28 -15.31
CA LEU A 99 -7.24 -2.59 -14.02
C LEU A 99 -8.63 -2.14 -13.55
N TRP A 100 -9.47 -1.68 -14.48
CA TRP A 100 -10.86 -1.34 -14.17
C TRP A 100 -11.63 -2.53 -13.58
N ARG A 101 -11.56 -3.70 -14.23
CA ARG A 101 -12.21 -4.93 -13.75
C ARG A 101 -11.64 -5.43 -12.43
N GLU A 102 -10.34 -5.27 -12.21
CA GLU A 102 -9.71 -5.59 -10.92
C GLU A 102 -10.23 -4.69 -9.80
N MET A 103 -10.26 -3.37 -10.01
CA MET A 103 -10.78 -2.42 -9.03
C MET A 103 -12.25 -2.70 -8.71
N ASP A 104 -13.04 -3.00 -9.74
CA ASP A 104 -14.46 -3.34 -9.60
C ASP A 104 -14.67 -4.62 -8.78
N ALA A 105 -13.92 -5.68 -9.09
CA ALA A 105 -13.96 -6.93 -8.33
C ALA A 105 -13.52 -6.75 -6.87
N LEU A 106 -12.51 -5.91 -6.61
CA LEU A 106 -12.04 -5.60 -5.27
C LEU A 106 -13.12 -4.86 -4.46
N LEU A 107 -13.76 -3.84 -5.04
CA LEU A 107 -14.83 -3.08 -4.38
C LEU A 107 -16.06 -3.95 -4.10
N HIS A 108 -16.49 -4.76 -5.06
CA HIS A 108 -17.59 -5.72 -4.87
C HIS A 108 -17.24 -6.77 -3.81
N GLY A 109 -15.97 -7.19 -3.74
CA GLY A 109 -15.45 -8.04 -2.66
C GLY A 109 -15.44 -7.36 -1.28
N GLY A 110 -15.64 -6.05 -1.20
CA GLY A 110 -15.57 -5.25 0.02
C GLY A 110 -14.14 -4.89 0.45
N SER A 111 -13.19 -4.95 -0.49
CA SER A 111 -11.86 -4.39 -0.28
C SER A 111 -11.90 -2.87 -0.28
N LEU A 112 -10.88 -2.27 0.31
CA LEU A 112 -10.74 -0.82 0.42
C LEU A 112 -9.81 -0.29 -0.66
N LEU A 113 -10.25 0.76 -1.35
CA LEU A 113 -9.49 1.42 -2.40
C LEU A 113 -9.41 2.92 -2.08
N THR A 114 -8.19 3.45 -2.09
CA THR A 114 -7.95 4.89 -2.08
C THR A 114 -7.03 5.28 -3.21
N VAL A 115 -7.16 6.51 -3.66
CA VAL A 115 -6.30 7.08 -4.68
C VAL A 115 -5.59 8.30 -4.12
N GLN A 116 -4.33 8.49 -4.49
CA GLN A 116 -3.56 9.66 -4.11
C GLN A 116 -3.28 10.54 -5.32
N LEU A 117 -3.46 11.84 -5.10
CA LEU A 117 -2.99 12.89 -5.99
C LEU A 117 -1.73 13.46 -5.34
N ARG A 118 -0.58 13.36 -6.04
CA ARG A 118 0.68 13.98 -5.62
C ARG A 118 1.25 14.76 -6.81
N GLU A 119 1.38 16.07 -6.65
CA GLU A 119 2.12 16.87 -7.63
C GLU A 119 3.61 16.71 -7.38
N GLU A 120 4.35 16.25 -8.39
CA GLU A 120 5.79 16.04 -8.31
C GLU A 120 6.57 17.31 -8.70
N GLY A 121 7.75 17.48 -8.10
CA GLY A 121 8.70 18.56 -8.44
C GLY A 121 8.30 19.95 -7.95
N LYS A 122 8.72 21.00 -8.68
CA LYS A 122 8.51 22.43 -8.33
C LYS A 122 7.04 22.87 -8.24
N LYS A 123 6.10 21.98 -8.60
CA LYS A 123 4.66 22.20 -8.51
C LYS A 123 4.04 21.64 -7.22
N ALA A 124 4.82 20.97 -6.36
CA ALA A 124 4.33 20.50 -5.07
C ALA A 124 3.84 21.71 -4.24
N GLY A 125 2.51 21.92 -4.27
CA GLY A 125 1.84 22.92 -3.44
C GLY A 125 1.88 22.52 -1.96
N LYS A 126 1.43 23.44 -1.10
CA LYS A 126 1.12 23.10 0.30
C LYS A 126 0.03 22.03 0.33
N GLU A 127 0.08 21.13 1.30
CA GLU A 127 -0.96 20.13 1.53
C GLU A 127 -2.36 20.76 1.59
N GLY A 128 -3.32 20.11 0.94
CA GLY A 128 -4.67 20.65 0.80
C GLY A 128 -4.83 21.80 -0.20
N ALA A 129 -3.82 22.12 -1.02
CA ALA A 129 -3.97 23.09 -2.10
C ALA A 129 -4.91 22.54 -3.18
N SER A 130 -5.92 23.32 -3.57
CA SER A 130 -6.82 22.94 -4.65
C SER A 130 -6.20 23.26 -6.00
N ASN A 131 -6.20 22.29 -6.91
CA ASN A 131 -5.88 22.54 -8.32
C ASN A 131 -7.06 23.23 -9.05
N LYS A 132 -6.87 23.53 -10.34
CA LYS A 132 -7.86 24.21 -11.19
C LYS A 132 -9.21 23.48 -11.31
N MET A 133 -9.28 22.20 -10.96
CA MET A 133 -10.50 21.39 -11.01
C MET A 133 -11.11 21.14 -9.63
N GLY A 134 -10.62 21.78 -8.58
CA GLY A 134 -11.14 21.58 -7.22
C GLY A 134 -10.54 20.39 -6.46
N LEU A 135 -9.55 19.68 -7.04
CA LEU A 135 -8.90 18.55 -6.37
C LEU A 135 -7.74 19.04 -5.49
N LEU A 136 -7.77 18.67 -4.22
CA LEU A 136 -6.73 18.91 -3.23
C LEU A 136 -5.48 18.05 -3.49
N THR A 137 -4.29 18.63 -3.30
CA THR A 137 -2.98 17.98 -3.48
C THR A 137 -1.92 18.51 -2.48
N PRO A 138 -0.97 17.66 -2.02
CA PRO A 138 -1.10 16.20 -1.95
C PRO A 138 -2.32 15.80 -1.11
N HIS A 139 -3.09 14.82 -1.58
CA HIS A 139 -4.25 14.33 -0.82
C HIS A 139 -4.70 12.93 -1.25
N ALA A 140 -5.34 12.21 -0.32
CA ALA A 140 -5.93 10.89 -0.57
C ALA A 140 -7.46 10.98 -0.64
N TYR A 141 -8.04 10.31 -1.63
CA TYR A 141 -9.48 10.18 -1.82
C TYR A 141 -9.88 8.71 -1.73
N THR A 142 -11.08 8.45 -1.21
CA THR A 142 -11.63 7.09 -1.22
C THR A 142 -12.32 6.81 -2.53
N VAL A 143 -12.08 5.63 -3.10
CA VAL A 143 -12.88 5.11 -4.22
C VAL A 143 -14.09 4.39 -3.64
N LEU A 144 -15.28 4.91 -3.91
CA LEU A 144 -16.53 4.39 -3.33
C LEU A 144 -17.21 3.36 -4.22
N GLU A 145 -17.26 3.67 -5.52
CA GLU A 145 -18.10 2.98 -6.49
C GLU A 145 -17.54 3.16 -7.90
N LEU A 146 -17.72 2.13 -8.73
CA LEU A 146 -17.40 2.14 -10.15
C LEU A 146 -18.66 1.79 -10.91
N ARG A 147 -18.91 2.48 -12.02
CA ARG A 147 -20.01 2.17 -12.93
C ARG A 147 -19.57 2.24 -14.38
N GLU A 148 -19.99 1.24 -15.14
CA GLU A 148 -19.77 1.16 -16.58
C GLU A 148 -21.12 1.15 -17.30
N PHE A 149 -21.26 2.00 -18.31
CA PHE A 149 -22.49 2.17 -19.07
C PHE A 149 -22.22 1.97 -20.55
N ASP A 150 -23.00 1.08 -21.19
CA ASP A 150 -23.06 0.95 -22.63
C ASP A 150 -24.08 1.97 -23.17
N LEU A 151 -23.57 3.13 -23.59
CA LEU A 151 -24.39 4.24 -24.08
C LEU A 151 -25.20 3.85 -25.31
N LYS A 152 -24.67 2.96 -26.17
CA LYS A 152 -25.37 2.50 -27.37
C LYS A 152 -26.61 1.70 -26.98
N ARG A 153 -26.48 0.76 -26.04
CA ARG A 153 -27.61 -0.04 -25.53
C ARG A 153 -28.63 0.81 -24.78
N MET A 154 -28.18 1.85 -24.11
CA MET A 154 -29.05 2.79 -23.40
C MET A 154 -29.72 3.82 -24.32
N GLY A 155 -29.45 3.80 -25.63
CA GLY A 155 -29.99 4.78 -26.58
C GLY A 155 -29.46 6.20 -26.40
N LEU A 156 -28.27 6.34 -25.80
CA LEU A 156 -27.62 7.61 -25.47
C LEU A 156 -26.51 7.91 -26.49
N GLU A 157 -26.22 9.20 -26.70
CA GLU A 157 -25.10 9.61 -27.56
C GLU A 157 -23.74 9.27 -26.95
N ARG A 158 -22.75 9.05 -27.81
CA ARG A 158 -21.35 8.87 -27.41
C ARG A 158 -20.87 9.99 -26.48
N PHE A 159 -20.11 9.62 -25.46
CA PHE A 159 -19.40 10.58 -24.60
C PHE A 159 -17.92 10.59 -25.02
N ARG A 160 -17.41 11.76 -25.46
CA ARG A 160 -16.04 11.89 -25.99
C ARG A 160 -15.70 10.82 -27.03
N GLU A 161 -16.61 10.62 -27.99
CA GLU A 161 -16.48 9.66 -29.10
C GLU A 161 -16.52 8.16 -28.70
N GLU A 162 -16.66 7.85 -27.42
CA GLU A 162 -16.78 6.47 -26.90
C GLU A 162 -18.25 6.08 -26.65
N TRP A 163 -18.58 4.81 -26.92
CA TRP A 163 -19.88 4.21 -26.57
C TRP A 163 -19.91 3.65 -25.14
N THR A 164 -18.76 3.48 -24.51
CA THR A 164 -18.66 2.99 -23.14
C THR A 164 -18.30 4.15 -22.23
N LEU A 165 -19.15 4.45 -21.25
CA LEU A 165 -18.86 5.46 -20.22
C LEU A 165 -18.53 4.77 -18.91
N ARG A 166 -17.30 4.98 -18.42
CA ARG A 166 -16.86 4.53 -17.10
C ARG A 166 -16.79 5.71 -16.13
N LEU A 167 -17.49 5.61 -15.00
CA LEU A 167 -17.53 6.62 -13.95
C LEU A 167 -17.02 6.07 -12.62
N VAL A 168 -16.18 6.85 -11.96
CA VAL A 168 -15.62 6.57 -10.63
C VAL A 168 -16.24 7.54 -9.63
N LYS A 169 -16.85 7.02 -8.56
CA LYS A 169 -17.28 7.83 -7.41
C LYS A 169 -16.15 7.94 -6.41
N LEU A 170 -15.71 9.16 -6.15
CA LEU A 170 -14.68 9.48 -5.17
C LEU A 170 -15.26 10.24 -3.99
N ARG A 171 -14.59 10.15 -2.85
CA ARG A 171 -14.87 10.97 -1.68
C ARG A 171 -13.63 11.61 -1.11
N ASN A 172 -13.73 12.90 -0.79
CA ASN A 172 -12.74 13.61 0.01
C ASN A 172 -13.02 13.39 1.50
N PRO A 173 -12.06 12.82 2.26
CA PRO A 173 -12.16 12.68 3.71
C PRO A 173 -12.48 13.95 4.48
N TRP A 174 -12.06 15.11 3.99
CA TRP A 174 -12.26 16.38 4.70
C TRP A 174 -13.64 16.98 4.46
N GLY A 175 -14.46 16.37 3.61
CA GLY A 175 -15.74 16.94 3.18
C GLY A 175 -15.59 18.27 2.45
N LYS A 176 -14.39 18.58 1.96
CA LYS A 176 -14.03 19.80 1.25
C LYS A 176 -13.81 19.51 -0.23
N GLY A 177 -13.73 20.57 -1.04
CA GLY A 177 -13.43 20.49 -2.46
C GLY A 177 -14.69 20.51 -3.31
N ASP A 178 -14.68 21.36 -4.33
CA ASP A 178 -15.73 21.50 -5.32
C ASP A 178 -15.18 20.96 -6.64
N PHE A 179 -15.26 19.64 -6.86
CA PHE A 179 -14.83 19.10 -8.14
C PHE A 179 -15.68 19.70 -9.27
N THR A 180 -15.04 20.47 -10.15
CA THR A 180 -15.73 21.22 -11.22
C THR A 180 -15.65 20.54 -12.58
N GLY A 181 -15.05 19.36 -12.67
CA GLY A 181 -14.94 18.61 -13.92
C GLY A 181 -16.24 17.95 -14.37
N PRO A 182 -16.20 17.24 -15.51
CA PRO A 182 -17.34 16.47 -16.03
C PRO A 182 -17.85 15.48 -14.98
N TRP A 183 -19.17 15.36 -14.86
CA TRP A 183 -19.83 14.54 -13.84
C TRP A 183 -19.57 14.98 -12.38
N GLY A 184 -18.96 16.14 -12.17
CA GLY A 184 -18.91 16.78 -10.86
C GLY A 184 -20.29 17.26 -10.38
N PRO A 185 -20.42 17.68 -9.11
CA PRO A 185 -21.73 17.98 -8.50
C PRO A 185 -22.54 19.05 -9.23
N LYS A 186 -21.88 20.02 -9.87
CA LYS A 186 -22.52 21.12 -10.61
C LYS A 186 -22.61 20.87 -12.13
N SER A 187 -22.17 19.70 -12.60
CA SER A 187 -22.12 19.39 -14.03
C SER A 187 -23.51 19.31 -14.64
N GLU A 188 -23.70 19.95 -15.79
CA GLU A 188 -24.94 19.86 -16.56
C GLU A 188 -25.16 18.47 -17.17
N LEU A 189 -24.11 17.62 -17.23
CA LEU A 189 -24.18 16.25 -17.73
C LEU A 189 -25.12 15.36 -16.92
N TRP A 190 -25.39 15.69 -15.65
CA TRP A 190 -26.39 14.99 -14.84
C TRP A 190 -27.83 15.24 -15.29
N ARG A 191 -28.05 16.21 -16.18
CA ARG A 191 -29.37 16.65 -16.65
C ARG A 191 -29.50 16.43 -18.16
N GLY A 192 -30.74 16.44 -18.64
CA GLY A 192 -31.04 16.35 -20.07
C GLY A 192 -30.57 15.01 -20.67
N LYS A 193 -29.64 15.07 -21.62
CA LYS A 193 -29.30 13.92 -22.48
C LYS A 193 -28.74 12.69 -21.75
N TYR A 194 -28.19 12.82 -20.55
CA TYR A 194 -27.71 11.67 -19.77
C TYR A 194 -28.45 11.50 -18.43
N GLU A 195 -29.70 11.96 -18.33
CA GLU A 195 -30.51 11.83 -17.12
C GLU A 195 -30.64 10.37 -16.65
N LEU A 196 -30.65 9.41 -17.58
CA LEU A 196 -30.68 7.98 -17.24
C LEU A 196 -29.43 7.56 -16.44
N ILE A 197 -28.26 8.09 -16.78
CA ILE A 197 -27.00 7.86 -16.03
C ILE A 197 -27.10 8.46 -14.62
N ALA A 198 -27.72 9.64 -14.48
CA ALA A 198 -27.92 10.26 -13.17
C ALA A 198 -28.79 9.41 -12.25
N LYS A 199 -29.86 8.82 -12.80
CA LYS A 199 -30.75 7.90 -12.08
C LYS A 199 -30.02 6.65 -11.63
N GLU A 200 -29.25 6.04 -12.54
CA GLU A 200 -28.43 4.88 -12.23
C GLU A 200 -27.46 5.22 -11.10
N CYS A 201 -26.63 6.26 -11.26
CA CYS A 201 -25.64 6.70 -10.26
C CYS A 201 -26.24 7.19 -8.92
N HIS A 202 -27.57 7.19 -8.77
CA HIS A 202 -28.29 7.73 -7.61
C HIS A 202 -27.81 9.15 -7.26
N PHE A 203 -27.55 9.96 -8.28
CA PHE A 203 -26.96 11.27 -8.13
C PHE A 203 -27.85 12.20 -7.29
N ARG A 204 -27.23 12.91 -6.35
CA ARG A 204 -27.87 13.94 -5.51
C ARG A 204 -27.02 15.19 -5.55
N ASP A 205 -27.66 16.32 -5.85
CA ASP A 205 -27.02 17.63 -5.99
C ASP A 205 -26.50 18.23 -4.67
N PHE A 206 -26.89 17.66 -3.52
CA PHE A 206 -26.47 18.08 -2.18
C PHE A 206 -25.50 17.11 -1.47
N GLU A 207 -25.00 16.06 -2.13
CA GLU A 207 -24.07 15.12 -1.48
C GLU A 207 -22.70 15.80 -1.22
N THR A 208 -22.46 16.19 0.04
CA THR A 208 -21.25 16.91 0.42
C THR A 208 -20.03 15.98 0.49
N GLY A 209 -18.96 16.33 -0.21
CA GLY A 209 -17.65 15.65 -0.10
C GLY A 209 -17.46 14.43 -1.00
N SER A 210 -18.50 13.99 -1.72
CA SER A 210 -18.41 12.93 -2.74
C SER A 210 -18.68 13.50 -4.13
N PHE A 211 -18.04 12.96 -5.16
CA PHE A 211 -18.28 13.35 -6.55
C PHE A 211 -18.00 12.19 -7.50
N TRP A 212 -18.56 12.25 -8.71
CA TRP A 212 -18.20 11.33 -9.78
C TRP A 212 -17.24 11.98 -10.77
N MET A 213 -16.46 11.17 -11.47
CA MET A 213 -15.65 11.62 -12.60
C MET A 213 -15.46 10.50 -13.64
N PRO A 214 -15.16 10.84 -14.91
CA PRO A 214 -14.77 9.85 -15.92
C PRO A 214 -13.51 9.07 -15.52
N ALA A 215 -13.47 7.76 -15.82
CA ALA A 215 -12.31 6.92 -15.54
C ALA A 215 -11.03 7.41 -16.24
N ASN A 216 -11.14 7.91 -17.48
CA ASN A 216 -9.99 8.48 -18.20
C ASN A 216 -9.42 9.71 -17.47
N ASP A 217 -10.28 10.53 -16.86
CA ASP A 217 -9.83 11.66 -16.04
C ASP A 217 -9.24 11.14 -14.71
N PHE A 218 -9.81 10.09 -14.12
CA PHE A 218 -9.25 9.46 -12.92
C PHE A 218 -7.81 8.96 -13.13
N PHE A 219 -7.55 8.15 -14.16
CA PHE A 219 -6.23 7.58 -14.41
C PHE A 219 -5.17 8.61 -14.83
N THR A 220 -5.58 9.75 -15.41
CA THR A 220 -4.65 10.80 -15.85
C THR A 220 -4.35 11.83 -14.77
N LYS A 221 -5.25 12.02 -13.80
CA LYS A 221 -5.09 13.05 -12.76
C LYS A 221 -4.39 12.49 -11.54
N PHE A 222 -4.79 11.31 -11.09
CA PHE A 222 -4.18 10.65 -9.95
C PHE A 222 -2.94 9.86 -10.37
N ASN A 223 -2.09 9.48 -9.42
CA ASN A 223 -0.85 8.74 -9.72
C ASN A 223 -0.74 7.39 -9.01
N THR A 224 -1.36 7.23 -7.84
CA THR A 224 -1.17 6.04 -7.01
C THR A 224 -2.51 5.54 -6.48
N LEU A 225 -2.84 4.29 -6.78
CA LEU A 225 -3.95 3.54 -6.19
C LEU A 225 -3.41 2.69 -5.04
N ASN A 226 -3.96 2.88 -3.85
CA ASN A 226 -3.70 2.04 -2.69
C ASN A 226 -4.89 1.10 -2.48
N VAL A 227 -4.60 -0.19 -2.42
CA VAL A 227 -5.57 -1.26 -2.19
C VAL A 227 -5.29 -1.87 -0.83
N CYS A 228 -6.33 -2.09 -0.03
CA CYS A 228 -6.27 -3.00 1.10
C CYS A 228 -7.32 -4.08 0.89
N ARG A 229 -6.86 -5.27 0.51
CA ARG A 229 -7.72 -6.40 0.22
C ARG A 229 -8.24 -7.00 1.52
N ILE A 230 -9.55 -6.96 1.70
CA ILE A 230 -10.23 -7.60 2.82
C ILE A 230 -10.66 -8.99 2.41
N PHE A 231 -10.34 -9.98 3.24
CA PHE A 231 -10.75 -11.36 3.01
C PHE A 231 -11.97 -11.68 3.88
N LYS A 232 -13.15 -11.85 3.27
CA LYS A 232 -14.44 -11.99 3.99
C LYS A 232 -14.82 -13.44 4.15
N THR A 233 -15.11 -13.91 5.36
CA THR A 233 -15.57 -15.31 5.56
C THR A 233 -17.03 -15.51 5.13
N PRO A 234 -17.36 -16.55 4.32
CA PRO A 234 -16.45 -17.49 3.69
C PRO A 234 -15.78 -16.87 2.45
N ASP A 235 -14.44 -16.80 2.48
CA ASP A 235 -13.63 -16.32 1.36
C ASP A 235 -12.97 -17.55 0.72
N PRO A 236 -12.94 -17.71 -0.62
CA PRO A 236 -12.09 -18.72 -1.22
C PRO A 236 -10.59 -18.47 -0.93
N TRP A 237 -10.20 -17.28 -0.50
CA TRP A 237 -8.81 -16.97 -0.19
C TRP A 237 -8.40 -17.44 1.20
N ARG A 238 -7.25 -18.14 1.26
CA ARG A 238 -6.58 -18.57 2.49
C ARG A 238 -5.34 -17.73 2.73
N ALA A 239 -5.07 -17.38 3.98
CA ALA A 239 -3.86 -16.66 4.39
C ALA A 239 -2.91 -17.60 5.14
N LEU A 240 -1.67 -17.70 4.68
CA LEU A 240 -0.57 -18.41 5.33
C LEU A 240 0.49 -17.40 5.75
N ARG A 241 0.98 -17.50 6.98
CA ARG A 241 1.99 -16.59 7.53
C ARG A 241 3.20 -17.36 8.04
N PHE A 242 4.38 -16.94 7.62
CA PHE A 242 5.66 -17.49 8.04
C PHE A 242 6.50 -16.38 8.63
N GLN A 243 7.13 -16.62 9.79
CA GLN A 243 8.04 -15.69 10.43
C GLN A 243 9.45 -16.26 10.39
N ASP A 244 10.42 -15.44 10.03
CA ASP A 244 11.83 -15.81 10.06
C ASP A 244 12.69 -14.54 10.18
N ALA A 245 14.01 -14.65 10.03
CA ALA A 245 14.93 -13.52 10.11
C ALA A 245 16.12 -13.66 9.16
N TRP A 246 16.58 -12.52 8.67
CA TRP A 246 17.91 -12.36 8.11
C TRP A 246 18.91 -12.26 9.26
N ARG A 247 19.93 -13.11 9.22
CA ARG A 247 20.91 -13.32 10.28
C ARG A 247 22.30 -13.29 9.66
N LYS A 248 23.23 -12.75 10.44
CA LYS A 248 24.68 -12.84 10.21
C LYS A 248 25.25 -13.73 11.29
N THR A 249 26.36 -14.38 10.97
CA THR A 249 27.24 -14.98 11.97
C THR A 249 27.81 -13.88 12.87
N VAL A 250 27.65 -14.04 14.18
CA VAL A 250 28.34 -13.20 15.17
C VAL A 250 29.29 -14.12 15.92
N PRO A 251 30.60 -13.82 15.99
CA PRO A 251 31.52 -14.57 16.83
C PRO A 251 31.07 -14.53 18.29
N ASP A 252 31.32 -15.61 19.03
CA ASP A 252 31.07 -15.62 20.46
C ASP A 252 32.02 -14.66 21.22
N ALA A 253 31.87 -14.56 22.54
CA ALA A 253 32.72 -13.70 23.37
C ALA A 253 34.22 -14.04 23.30
N ALA A 254 34.58 -15.23 22.82
CA ALA A 254 35.95 -15.69 22.62
C ALA A 254 36.43 -15.50 21.15
N GLY A 255 35.59 -14.95 20.27
CA GLY A 255 35.89 -14.76 18.85
C GLY A 255 35.76 -16.03 18.01
N VAL A 256 35.15 -17.10 18.55
CA VAL A 256 34.96 -18.37 17.87
C VAL A 256 33.56 -18.42 17.26
N ILE A 257 33.49 -18.88 16.01
CA ILE A 257 32.21 -19.12 15.32
C ILE A 257 31.92 -20.62 15.39
N SER A 258 30.77 -20.99 15.98
CA SER A 258 30.35 -22.38 15.98
C SER A 258 29.81 -22.82 14.60
N PRO A 259 29.88 -24.11 14.23
CA PRO A 259 29.31 -24.60 12.97
C PRO A 259 27.82 -24.27 12.81
N LYS A 260 27.04 -24.36 13.90
CA LYS A 260 25.61 -24.01 13.90
C LYS A 260 25.35 -22.52 13.69
N GLU A 261 26.23 -21.65 14.16
CA GLU A 261 26.13 -20.22 13.88
C GLU A 261 26.48 -19.90 12.44
N LEU A 262 27.49 -20.59 11.88
CA LEU A 262 27.86 -20.46 10.47
C LEU A 262 26.67 -20.79 9.53
N GLU A 263 25.82 -21.74 9.93
CA GLU A 263 24.59 -22.08 9.20
C GLU A 263 23.53 -20.96 9.22
N LEU A 264 23.55 -20.08 10.24
CA LEU A 264 22.62 -18.95 10.35
C LEU A 264 22.95 -17.81 9.38
N ASP A 265 24.12 -17.79 8.76
CA ASP A 265 24.49 -16.76 7.78
C ASP A 265 23.62 -16.87 6.52
N ASN A 266 22.55 -16.07 6.49
CA ASN A 266 21.52 -16.12 5.45
C ASN A 266 21.13 -14.72 4.93
N ALA A 267 21.74 -13.65 5.43
CA ALA A 267 21.53 -12.30 4.94
C ALA A 267 22.43 -12.03 3.73
N MET A 268 22.23 -12.71 2.61
CA MET A 268 23.19 -12.66 1.48
C MET A 268 22.78 -11.72 0.36
N GLY A 269 21.53 -11.26 0.34
CA GLY A 269 21.01 -10.40 -0.71
C GLY A 269 20.91 -11.08 -2.08
N PRO A 270 20.56 -10.35 -3.14
CA PRO A 270 20.38 -10.91 -4.49
C PRO A 270 21.69 -11.48 -5.07
N PRO A 271 21.63 -12.28 -6.15
CA PRO A 271 22.82 -12.73 -6.88
C PRO A 271 23.82 -11.62 -7.13
N ASP A 272 25.07 -11.84 -6.73
CA ASP A 272 26.21 -10.92 -6.88
C ASP A 272 27.36 -11.62 -7.61
N ARG A 273 28.03 -10.90 -8.51
CA ARG A 273 29.18 -11.39 -9.28
C ARG A 273 30.35 -11.81 -8.39
N LYS A 274 30.56 -11.12 -7.27
CA LYS A 274 31.70 -11.44 -6.37
C LYS A 274 31.51 -12.74 -5.61
N ASN A 275 30.27 -13.15 -5.37
CA ASN A 275 29.94 -14.37 -4.65
C ASN A 275 28.66 -14.99 -5.23
N PRO A 276 28.74 -15.65 -6.40
CA PRO A 276 27.58 -16.02 -7.20
C PRO A 276 26.73 -17.13 -6.56
N SER A 277 27.25 -17.85 -5.56
CA SER A 277 26.50 -18.87 -4.80
C SER A 277 25.93 -18.36 -3.47
N ALA A 278 26.36 -17.18 -2.98
CA ALA A 278 25.96 -16.67 -1.68
C ALA A 278 24.45 -16.50 -1.54
N TRP A 279 23.79 -15.96 -2.56
CA TRP A 279 22.36 -15.64 -2.52
C TRP A 279 21.47 -16.88 -2.26
N LEU A 280 21.95 -18.08 -2.58
CA LEU A 280 21.25 -19.34 -2.30
C LEU A 280 21.11 -19.60 -0.79
N LYS A 281 21.91 -18.93 0.06
CA LYS A 281 21.77 -19.06 1.52
C LYS A 281 20.61 -18.26 2.10
N ASN A 282 20.01 -17.34 1.35
CA ASN A 282 18.85 -16.57 1.82
C ASN A 282 17.71 -17.51 2.24
N PRO A 283 16.84 -17.08 3.19
CA PRO A 283 15.67 -17.85 3.60
C PRO A 283 14.82 -18.32 2.41
N GLN A 284 14.50 -19.62 2.38
CA GLN A 284 13.77 -20.28 1.30
C GLN A 284 12.44 -20.85 1.78
N PHE A 285 11.40 -20.69 0.96
CA PHE A 285 10.07 -21.26 1.18
C PHE A 285 9.60 -22.02 -0.06
N LEU A 286 9.46 -23.33 0.07
CA LEU A 286 8.95 -24.21 -0.99
C LEU A 286 7.43 -24.18 -1.01
N VAL A 287 6.85 -23.84 -2.16
CA VAL A 287 5.40 -23.74 -2.36
C VAL A 287 4.96 -24.75 -3.41
N PHE A 288 4.12 -25.69 -2.98
CA PHE A 288 3.53 -26.74 -3.78
C PHE A 288 2.08 -26.36 -4.13
N VAL A 289 1.82 -26.26 -5.42
CA VAL A 289 0.56 -25.80 -6.01
C VAL A 289 -0.05 -26.95 -6.80
N LYS A 290 -1.29 -27.33 -6.46
CA LYS A 290 -2.01 -28.46 -7.08
C LYS A 290 -2.85 -28.08 -8.30
N GLU A 291 -3.12 -26.79 -8.47
CA GLU A 291 -3.89 -26.26 -9.60
C GLU A 291 -3.58 -24.78 -9.83
N LYS A 292 -3.92 -24.24 -10.99
CA LYS A 292 -3.68 -22.84 -11.31
C LYS A 292 -4.36 -21.93 -10.29
N THR A 293 -3.57 -21.16 -9.54
CA THR A 293 -4.03 -20.45 -8.34
C THR A 293 -3.54 -19.00 -8.35
N PRO A 294 -4.46 -18.01 -8.38
CA PRO A 294 -4.12 -16.64 -8.04
C PRO A 294 -3.59 -16.56 -6.61
N CYS A 295 -2.48 -15.84 -6.44
CA CYS A 295 -1.88 -15.60 -5.15
C CYS A 295 -1.42 -14.14 -5.01
N LEU A 296 -1.28 -13.70 -3.77
CA LEU A 296 -0.65 -12.44 -3.40
C LEU A 296 0.41 -12.76 -2.36
N MET A 297 1.65 -12.43 -2.67
CA MET A 297 2.79 -12.61 -1.78
C MET A 297 3.14 -11.27 -1.15
N VAL A 298 3.30 -11.23 0.16
CA VAL A 298 3.66 -10.03 0.92
C VAL A 298 4.82 -10.35 1.85
N LEU A 299 5.98 -9.73 1.59
CA LEU A 299 7.12 -9.75 2.50
C LEU A 299 7.11 -8.49 3.37
N SER A 300 7.08 -8.69 4.68
CA SER A 300 6.98 -7.63 5.68
C SER A 300 8.22 -7.59 6.56
N GLN A 301 8.78 -6.41 6.80
CA GLN A 301 9.77 -6.18 7.85
C GLN A 301 9.15 -5.48 9.07
N LYS A 302 9.89 -5.42 10.17
CA LYS A 302 9.45 -4.71 11.37
C LYS A 302 9.18 -3.23 11.05
N ASP A 303 8.05 -2.71 11.52
CA ASP A 303 7.70 -1.30 11.38
C ASP A 303 8.74 -0.41 12.08
N SER A 304 9.33 0.52 11.33
CA SER A 304 10.40 1.41 11.84
C SER A 304 9.90 2.41 12.88
N ARG A 305 8.58 2.64 12.94
CA ARG A 305 7.93 3.51 13.93
C ARG A 305 7.76 2.81 15.28
N VAL A 306 7.74 1.48 15.30
CA VAL A 306 7.62 0.67 16.51
C VAL A 306 9.01 0.53 17.15
N ILE A 307 9.44 1.61 17.79
CA ILE A 307 10.63 1.61 18.65
C ILE A 307 10.30 0.77 19.89
N GLY A 308 11.06 -0.31 20.09
CA GLY A 308 11.04 -1.06 21.35
C GLY A 308 11.33 -0.09 22.50
N GLY A 309 10.51 -0.15 23.54
CA GLY A 309 10.40 0.87 24.59
C GLY A 309 11.69 1.66 24.91
N ALA A 310 11.54 2.98 24.96
CA ALA A 310 12.40 3.92 25.67
C ALA A 310 13.82 4.24 25.13
N GLN A 311 14.28 3.78 23.96
CA GLN A 311 15.70 3.98 23.59
C GLN A 311 16.05 4.65 22.24
N ALA A 312 15.10 5.05 21.38
CA ALA A 312 15.44 5.88 20.20
C ALA A 312 15.24 7.39 20.41
N ALA A 313 14.93 7.82 21.64
CA ALA A 313 15.27 9.18 22.09
C ALA A 313 16.78 9.27 22.38
N ILE A 314 17.63 8.79 21.45
CA ILE A 314 19.03 9.16 21.42
C ILE A 314 19.03 10.64 21.07
N ARG A 315 19.21 11.45 22.12
CA ARG A 315 19.62 12.85 22.07
C ARG A 315 20.70 13.03 21.00
N THR A 316 20.33 13.39 19.79
CA THR A 316 21.19 14.20 18.95
C THR A 316 20.91 15.65 19.36
N LYS A 317 21.94 16.31 19.92
CA LYS A 317 21.92 17.77 20.09
C LYS A 317 21.71 18.38 18.70
N GLY A 318 20.47 18.77 18.36
CA GLY A 318 20.18 19.42 17.07
C GLY A 318 18.85 19.12 16.39
N GLY A 319 17.89 18.40 17.01
CA GLY A 319 16.52 18.30 16.48
C GLY A 319 16.31 17.37 15.27
N ALA A 320 17.32 16.59 14.87
CA ALA A 320 17.28 15.73 13.66
C ALA A 320 16.54 14.37 13.82
N VAL A 321 15.95 14.08 14.99
CA VAL A 321 15.31 12.77 15.26
C VAL A 321 13.97 12.61 14.52
N LEU A 322 13.24 13.71 14.29
CA LEU A 322 11.94 13.69 13.60
C LEU A 322 12.04 13.24 12.12
N ASP A 323 13.19 13.48 11.49
CA ASP A 323 13.44 13.12 10.09
C ASP A 323 13.71 11.63 9.85
N GLN A 324 13.83 10.81 10.91
CA GLN A 324 14.13 9.37 10.79
C GLN A 324 12.90 8.47 10.98
N PHE A 325 11.79 8.98 11.53
CA PHE A 325 10.58 8.18 11.70
C PHE A 325 9.98 7.79 10.34
N GLY A 326 9.54 6.54 10.21
CA GLY A 326 8.94 6.04 8.96
C GLY A 326 9.93 5.73 7.84
N LYS A 327 11.24 5.96 8.04
CA LYS A 327 12.28 5.53 7.09
C LYS A 327 12.71 4.11 7.40
N TYR A 328 12.74 3.27 6.37
CA TYR A 328 13.23 1.90 6.46
C TYR A 328 14.69 1.83 6.04
N ASP A 329 15.53 1.35 6.94
CA ASP A 329 16.97 1.17 6.73
C ASP A 329 17.27 0.02 5.76
N LYS A 330 16.38 -0.98 5.70
CA LYS A 330 16.50 -2.12 4.79
C LYS A 330 15.58 -1.92 3.60
N GLU A 331 16.18 -2.08 2.42
CA GLU A 331 15.43 -2.32 1.21
C GLU A 331 15.16 -3.82 1.10
N ILE A 332 13.90 -4.23 1.12
CA ILE A 332 13.51 -5.64 1.14
C ILE A 332 12.87 -6.03 -0.19
N GLY A 333 12.93 -7.32 -0.52
CA GLY A 333 12.33 -7.88 -1.72
C GLY A 333 12.36 -9.40 -1.68
N PHE A 334 11.74 -10.03 -2.67
CA PHE A 334 11.79 -11.49 -2.80
C PHE A 334 11.84 -11.90 -4.26
N ALA A 335 12.40 -13.08 -4.50
CA ALA A 335 12.44 -13.71 -5.81
C ALA A 335 11.73 -15.05 -5.76
N VAL A 336 11.12 -15.44 -6.88
CA VAL A 336 10.40 -16.71 -7.03
C VAL A 336 11.00 -17.47 -8.21
N ALA A 337 11.36 -18.72 -7.99
CA ALA A 337 11.90 -19.59 -9.03
C ALA A 337 11.30 -21.00 -8.95
N ARG A 338 11.53 -21.81 -9.99
CA ARG A 338 11.22 -23.25 -9.96
C ARG A 338 12.38 -24.00 -9.30
N ALA A 339 12.08 -24.90 -8.37
CA ALA A 339 13.11 -25.63 -7.64
C ALA A 339 14.03 -26.43 -8.56
N ALA A 340 13.53 -27.07 -9.62
CA ALA A 340 14.37 -27.79 -10.57
C ALA A 340 15.40 -26.87 -11.27
N VAL A 341 14.98 -25.65 -11.63
CA VAL A 341 15.87 -24.66 -12.27
C VAL A 341 16.95 -24.19 -11.30
N VAL A 342 16.58 -23.96 -10.02
CA VAL A 342 17.56 -23.62 -8.98
C VAL A 342 18.56 -24.77 -8.77
N ARG A 343 18.10 -26.03 -8.75
CA ARG A 343 18.99 -27.20 -8.58
C ARG A 343 19.99 -27.33 -9.71
N GLU A 344 19.55 -27.13 -10.95
CA GLU A 344 20.37 -27.28 -12.15
C GLU A 344 21.36 -26.11 -12.32
N LYS A 345 20.86 -24.88 -12.17
CA LYS A 345 21.65 -23.69 -12.50
C LYS A 345 22.41 -23.14 -11.30
N GLY A 346 21.85 -23.20 -10.10
CA GLY A 346 22.49 -22.72 -8.87
C GLY A 346 23.01 -21.28 -9.01
N SER A 347 24.32 -21.12 -8.88
CA SER A 347 25.02 -19.84 -9.02
C SER A 347 24.94 -19.22 -10.43
N ARG A 348 24.60 -20.01 -11.45
CA ARG A 348 24.48 -19.58 -12.86
C ARG A 348 23.09 -19.03 -13.22
N MET A 349 22.17 -18.94 -12.25
CA MET A 349 20.83 -18.41 -12.51
C MET A 349 20.88 -16.96 -13.00
N LYS A 350 20.22 -16.70 -14.12
CA LYS A 350 20.02 -15.37 -14.70
C LYS A 350 18.65 -14.81 -14.29
N LYS A 351 18.45 -13.51 -14.50
CA LYS A 351 17.17 -12.84 -14.22
C LYS A 351 15.98 -13.52 -14.90
N SER A 352 16.16 -13.99 -16.14
CA SER A 352 15.16 -14.72 -16.93
C SER A 352 14.82 -16.11 -16.40
N ASP A 353 15.65 -16.68 -15.53
CA ASP A 353 15.40 -18.00 -14.92
C ASP A 353 14.44 -17.92 -13.72
N PHE A 354 14.22 -16.72 -13.19
CA PHE A 354 13.24 -16.50 -12.14
C PHE A 354 11.83 -16.45 -12.74
N PHE A 355 10.90 -17.11 -12.07
CA PHE A 355 9.48 -16.97 -12.37
C PHE A 355 9.00 -15.54 -12.11
N ALA A 356 9.50 -14.91 -11.05
CA ALA A 356 9.22 -13.53 -10.74
C ALA A 356 10.27 -12.94 -9.78
N ILE A 357 10.44 -11.62 -9.84
CA ILE A 357 11.27 -10.87 -8.90
C ILE A 357 10.45 -9.67 -8.45
N ALA A 358 10.19 -9.55 -7.16
CA ALA A 358 9.49 -8.40 -6.61
C ALA A 358 10.42 -7.20 -6.62
N ARG A 359 9.87 -6.02 -6.91
CA ARG A 359 10.62 -4.77 -6.83
C ARG A 359 11.04 -4.52 -5.39
N PHE A 360 12.34 -4.42 -5.17
CA PHE A 360 12.94 -4.08 -3.90
C PHE A 360 12.51 -2.66 -3.48
N ARG A 361 12.10 -2.50 -2.21
CA ARG A 361 11.61 -1.21 -1.68
C ARG A 361 12.03 -1.02 -0.22
N ARG A 362 12.35 0.24 0.12
CA ARG A 362 12.54 0.70 1.50
C ARG A 362 11.20 1.05 2.12
N ASP A 363 10.39 0.02 2.34
CA ASP A 363 9.05 0.12 2.91
C ASP A 363 8.80 -1.04 3.89
N ARG A 364 7.73 -0.95 4.68
CA ARG A 364 7.33 -2.03 5.60
C ARG A 364 7.07 -3.32 4.85
N ASP A 365 6.34 -3.21 3.75
CA ASP A 365 5.75 -4.32 3.03
C ASP A 365 6.07 -4.24 1.54
N VAL A 366 6.48 -5.37 0.96
CA VAL A 366 6.58 -5.57 -0.49
C VAL A 366 5.56 -6.61 -0.89
N SER A 367 4.53 -6.17 -1.60
CA SER A 367 3.42 -6.99 -2.08
C SER A 367 3.46 -7.15 -3.59
N THR A 368 3.25 -8.37 -4.11
CA THR A 368 3.09 -8.59 -5.56
C THR A 368 2.09 -9.72 -5.84
N PRO A 369 1.09 -9.50 -6.71
CA PRO A 369 0.16 -10.54 -7.14
C PRO A 369 0.77 -11.41 -8.24
N TYR A 370 0.49 -12.72 -8.19
CA TYR A 370 0.89 -13.68 -9.23
C TYR A 370 -0.22 -14.70 -9.49
N THR A 371 -0.14 -15.39 -10.63
CA THR A 371 -0.91 -16.63 -10.84
C THR A 371 0.07 -17.78 -10.90
N LEU A 372 0.09 -18.59 -9.84
CA LEU A 372 0.93 -19.79 -9.81
C LEU A 372 0.29 -20.88 -10.67
N GLN A 373 1.12 -21.57 -11.45
CA GLN A 373 0.70 -22.71 -12.24
C GLN A 373 0.85 -23.99 -11.41
N LEU A 374 0.34 -25.11 -11.94
CA LEU A 374 0.61 -26.42 -11.37
C LEU A 374 2.12 -26.60 -11.13
N SER A 375 2.50 -27.08 -9.95
CA SER A 375 3.87 -27.42 -9.64
C SER A 375 4.06 -28.94 -9.65
N PRO A 376 4.92 -29.48 -10.52
CA PRO A 376 5.40 -30.85 -10.40
C PRO A 376 5.97 -31.09 -9.00
N LYS A 377 5.83 -32.32 -8.47
CA LYS A 377 6.26 -32.67 -7.11
C LYS A 377 7.77 -32.45 -6.91
N ASP A 378 8.55 -32.66 -7.96
CA ASP A 378 9.99 -32.46 -8.04
C ASP A 378 10.39 -31.01 -8.38
N SER A 379 9.45 -30.14 -8.77
CA SER A 379 9.72 -28.74 -9.09
C SER A 379 8.67 -27.77 -8.48
N PRO A 380 8.57 -27.73 -7.14
CA PRO A 380 7.81 -26.68 -6.45
C PRO A 380 8.37 -25.30 -6.76
N TYR A 381 7.57 -24.26 -6.48
CA TYR A 381 8.10 -22.90 -6.46
C TYR A 381 8.94 -22.69 -5.22
N VAL A 382 9.95 -21.82 -5.30
CA VAL A 382 10.79 -21.43 -4.17
C VAL A 382 10.77 -19.93 -4.08
N ILE A 383 10.44 -19.42 -2.90
CA ILE A 383 10.48 -18.00 -2.58
C ILE A 383 11.75 -17.73 -1.78
N PHE A 384 12.58 -16.83 -2.27
CA PHE A 384 13.76 -16.31 -1.59
C PHE A 384 13.41 -14.97 -0.97
N ALA A 385 13.42 -14.86 0.36
CA ALA A 385 13.21 -13.59 1.05
C ALA A 385 14.55 -12.89 1.28
N MET A 386 14.70 -11.65 0.82
CA MET A 386 16.01 -11.01 0.66
C MET A 386 15.98 -9.54 1.10
N THR A 387 17.14 -9.04 1.48
CA THR A 387 17.45 -7.61 1.51
C THR A 387 18.24 -7.25 0.25
N SER A 388 18.11 -6.03 -0.26
CA SER A 388 18.90 -5.59 -1.45
C SER A 388 20.39 -5.59 -1.12
N ASP A 389 20.73 -5.09 0.08
CA ASP A 389 22.10 -5.04 0.57
C ASP A 389 22.42 -6.33 1.36
N PRO A 390 23.52 -7.04 1.04
CA PRO A 390 23.98 -8.17 1.82
C PRO A 390 24.31 -7.76 3.27
N GLY A 391 23.99 -8.65 4.19
CA GLY A 391 24.34 -8.55 5.59
C GLY A 391 23.39 -7.71 6.44
N MET A 392 22.25 -7.30 5.88
CA MET A 392 21.22 -6.60 6.62
C MET A 392 20.42 -7.60 7.48
N VAL A 393 20.53 -7.50 8.80
CA VAL A 393 19.90 -8.43 9.75
C VAL A 393 18.57 -7.90 10.26
N GLY A 394 17.58 -8.77 10.46
CA GLY A 394 16.28 -8.39 10.99
C GLY A 394 15.22 -9.46 10.82
N GLY A 395 14.19 -9.42 11.68
CA GLY A 395 13.02 -10.28 11.54
C GLY A 395 12.10 -9.82 10.41
N PHE A 396 11.49 -10.79 9.73
CA PHE A 396 10.50 -10.56 8.68
C PHE A 396 9.33 -11.54 8.79
N ALA A 397 8.25 -11.23 8.08
CA ALA A 397 7.14 -12.15 7.87
C ALA A 397 6.81 -12.28 6.38
N LEU A 398 6.67 -13.50 5.89
CA LEU A 398 6.14 -13.80 4.57
C LEU A 398 4.67 -14.20 4.71
N ASN A 399 3.78 -13.46 4.06
CA ASN A 399 2.36 -13.77 3.99
C ASN A 399 2.01 -14.20 2.57
N LEU A 400 1.37 -15.36 2.43
CA LEU A 400 0.85 -15.88 1.18
C LEU A 400 -0.67 -15.92 1.25
N TYR A 401 -1.32 -15.15 0.41
CA TYR A 401 -2.77 -15.23 0.21
C TYR A 401 -3.03 -16.01 -1.07
N VAL A 402 -3.78 -17.10 -1.01
CA VAL A 402 -4.00 -18.02 -2.14
C VAL A 402 -5.47 -18.37 -2.28
N LYS A 403 -5.97 -18.50 -3.51
CA LYS A 403 -7.37 -18.85 -3.77
C LYS A 403 -7.66 -20.36 -3.71
N ALA A 404 -6.63 -21.20 -3.82
CA ALA A 404 -6.74 -22.65 -3.71
C ALA A 404 -5.68 -23.19 -2.76
N ASP A 405 -5.84 -24.46 -2.40
CA ASP A 405 -4.98 -25.12 -1.42
C ASP A 405 -3.55 -25.28 -1.94
N VAL A 406 -2.62 -24.67 -1.19
CA VAL A 406 -1.18 -24.83 -1.39
C VAL A 406 -0.57 -25.47 -0.15
N PHE A 407 0.51 -26.22 -0.36
CA PHE A 407 1.33 -26.74 0.73
C PHE A 407 2.66 -26.00 0.73
N VAL A 408 3.10 -25.55 1.91
CA VAL A 408 4.33 -24.76 2.05
C VAL A 408 5.27 -25.40 3.05
N ARG A 409 6.56 -25.48 2.70
CA ARG A 409 7.65 -25.88 3.60
C ARG A 409 8.68 -24.75 3.68
N GLY A 410 9.02 -24.33 4.89
CA GLY A 410 10.06 -23.34 5.14
C GLY A 410 11.29 -23.96 5.79
N GLY A 411 12.45 -23.34 5.59
CA GLY A 411 13.70 -23.69 6.28
C GLY A 411 14.53 -24.81 5.64
N GLU A 412 13.98 -25.55 4.68
CA GLU A 412 14.74 -26.49 3.84
C GLU A 412 15.45 -25.70 2.71
N ARG A 413 16.77 -25.89 2.56
CA ARG A 413 17.54 -25.31 1.46
C ARG A 413 17.52 -26.26 0.27
N ILE A 414 17.40 -25.72 -0.94
CA ILE A 414 17.59 -26.52 -2.14
C ILE A 414 19.06 -26.92 -2.28
N GLU A 415 19.30 -28.22 -2.40
CA GLU A 415 20.58 -28.79 -2.79
C GLU A 415 20.81 -28.57 -4.29
N VAL A 416 21.87 -27.84 -4.63
CA VAL A 416 22.28 -27.55 -6.01
C VAL A 416 23.15 -28.69 -6.51
N LEU A 417 22.95 -29.09 -7.78
CA LEU A 417 23.80 -30.08 -8.43
C LEU A 417 25.18 -29.47 -8.68
N GLU A 418 26.22 -30.08 -8.13
CA GLU A 418 27.59 -29.71 -8.41
C GLU A 418 27.90 -30.09 -9.87
N HIS A 419 28.05 -29.09 -10.72
CA HIS A 419 28.64 -29.25 -12.05
C HIS A 419 30.11 -28.86 -11.97
N GLU A 420 30.99 -29.69 -12.55
CA GLU A 420 32.41 -29.38 -12.69
C GLU A 420 32.57 -27.99 -13.34
N HIS A 421 33.44 -27.15 -12.77
CA HIS A 421 33.75 -25.81 -13.26
C HIS A 421 34.02 -25.84 -14.77
N ASP A 422 33.14 -25.25 -15.56
CA ASP A 422 33.46 -24.82 -16.92
C ASP A 422 33.56 -23.29 -16.85
N ASP A 423 34.78 -22.79 -16.77
CA ASP A 423 35.17 -21.39 -16.54
C ASP A 423 34.89 -20.48 -17.76
N SER A 424 33.82 -20.73 -18.54
CA SER A 424 33.65 -20.08 -19.85
C SER A 424 32.50 -19.08 -19.99
N ASP A 425 31.61 -18.91 -19.02
CA ASP A 425 30.45 -18.01 -19.16
C ASP A 425 30.45 -16.85 -18.15
N ASP A 426 31.20 -15.79 -18.50
CA ASP A 426 31.35 -14.53 -17.76
C ASP A 426 30.11 -13.59 -17.79
N ASP A 427 28.94 -14.08 -18.20
CA ASP A 427 27.73 -13.25 -18.34
C ASP A 427 26.68 -13.54 -17.25
N VAL A 428 27.04 -13.21 -15.99
CA VAL A 428 26.04 -12.97 -14.95
C VAL A 428 25.58 -11.52 -15.10
N ASP A 429 24.39 -11.32 -15.68
CA ASP A 429 23.72 -10.02 -15.65
C ASP A 429 23.55 -9.63 -14.18
N ALA A 430 24.21 -8.55 -13.78
CA ALA A 430 23.91 -7.92 -12.50
C ALA A 430 22.43 -7.58 -12.49
N PHE A 431 21.80 -7.64 -11.31
CA PHE A 431 20.45 -7.12 -11.10
C PHE A 431 20.46 -5.59 -11.34
N ASP A 432 20.53 -5.17 -12.60
CA ASP A 432 20.36 -3.77 -12.96
C ASP A 432 18.91 -3.40 -12.63
N HIS A 433 18.80 -2.26 -11.94
CA HIS A 433 17.57 -1.67 -11.42
C HIS A 433 16.63 -1.16 -12.53
N GLU A 434 16.31 -1.99 -13.50
CA GLU A 434 15.23 -1.73 -14.47
C GLU A 434 14.36 -2.98 -14.62
N ALA A 435 13.06 -2.78 -14.39
CA ALA A 435 12.03 -3.79 -14.52
C ALA A 435 11.66 -3.92 -15.99
N VAL A 436 11.57 -5.16 -16.50
CA VAL A 436 10.91 -5.44 -17.78
C VAL A 436 10.02 -6.68 -17.65
N GLU A 437 8.74 -6.41 -17.93
CA GLU A 437 7.68 -7.22 -18.55
C GLU A 437 7.48 -8.67 -18.10
N GLY A 438 6.38 -8.87 -17.37
CA GLY A 438 5.72 -10.16 -17.30
C GLY A 438 5.09 -10.50 -18.65
N MET A 439 5.57 -11.58 -19.25
CA MET A 439 5.12 -12.19 -20.49
C MET A 439 3.60 -12.50 -20.46
N GLU A 440 2.88 -12.04 -21.48
CA GLU A 440 1.49 -12.40 -21.78
C GLU A 440 1.38 -13.82 -22.36
N GLU A 441 0.35 -14.56 -21.93
CA GLU A 441 -0.41 -15.57 -22.69
C GLU A 441 -1.61 -15.97 -21.79
N ALA A 442 -2.89 -16.03 -22.16
CA ALA A 442 -3.72 -15.80 -23.34
C ALA A 442 -5.17 -15.62 -22.78
N VAL A 443 -6.24 -15.11 -23.41
CA VAL A 443 -6.80 -15.25 -24.75
C VAL A 443 -7.83 -14.11 -24.93
N ALA A 444 -7.82 -13.45 -26.09
CA ALA A 444 -8.98 -12.72 -26.61
C ALA A 444 -9.49 -13.44 -27.86
N GLY A 445 -10.75 -13.89 -27.83
CA GLY A 445 -11.46 -14.34 -29.02
C GLY A 445 -12.07 -13.13 -29.72
N ASN A 446 -11.70 -12.93 -30.99
CA ASN A 446 -12.25 -11.89 -31.85
C ASN A 446 -13.23 -12.52 -32.86
N PRO A 447 -14.33 -11.85 -33.20
CA PRO A 447 -14.82 -11.90 -34.55
C PRO A 447 -14.94 -10.50 -35.18
N ASP A 448 -14.57 -10.48 -36.45
CA ASP A 448 -15.02 -9.59 -37.51
C ASP A 448 -14.22 -8.31 -37.83
N SER A 449 -13.45 -8.55 -38.88
CA SER A 449 -12.72 -7.73 -39.85
C SER A 449 -13.49 -6.63 -40.62
N LEU A 450 -12.73 -5.56 -40.88
CA LEU A 450 -12.63 -4.71 -42.11
C LEU A 450 -13.70 -3.60 -42.35
N PRO A 451 -13.42 -2.63 -43.26
CA PRO A 451 -12.25 -1.74 -43.34
C PRO A 451 -12.65 -0.27 -43.62
N GLY A 452 -11.71 0.69 -43.59
CA GLY A 452 -11.91 1.91 -44.38
C GLY A 452 -11.19 3.19 -43.93
N ALA A 453 -10.09 3.47 -44.63
CA ALA A 453 -9.79 4.74 -45.31
C ALA A 453 -9.66 6.08 -44.52
N SER A 454 -8.43 6.60 -44.66
CA SER A 454 -8.07 7.96 -45.12
C SER A 454 -8.40 9.20 -44.27
N GLY A 455 -7.39 10.07 -44.15
CA GLY A 455 -7.62 11.48 -43.81
C GLY A 455 -6.43 12.18 -43.18
N ARG A 456 -5.62 12.82 -44.03
CA ARG A 456 -4.50 13.70 -43.69
C ARG A 456 -4.92 14.98 -42.93
N SER A 457 -3.87 15.64 -42.39
CA SER A 457 -3.72 17.08 -42.06
C SER A 457 -4.23 17.51 -40.68
N GLY A 458 -3.52 18.33 -39.91
CA GLY A 458 -2.33 19.14 -40.14
C GLY A 458 -2.53 20.53 -39.50
N ALA A 459 -1.52 20.99 -38.75
CA ALA A 459 -1.36 22.34 -38.15
C ALA A 459 -2.35 22.74 -37.02
N GLY A 460 -2.04 23.54 -36.02
CA GLY A 460 -0.86 24.29 -35.56
C GLY A 460 -1.23 24.83 -34.15
N LYS A 461 -0.41 24.64 -33.12
CA LYS A 461 0.46 25.66 -32.50
C LYS A 461 -0.06 27.11 -32.54
N ASP A 462 -0.29 27.64 -31.33
CA ASP A 462 0.19 28.92 -30.74
C ASP A 462 -0.85 29.41 -29.71
N GLY A 463 -0.53 29.61 -28.43
CA GLY A 463 0.43 30.59 -27.89
C GLY A 463 -0.33 31.89 -27.67
N GLU A 464 -0.83 32.19 -26.47
CA GLU A 464 -0.34 33.22 -25.52
C GLU A 464 -1.50 33.43 -24.51
N GLY A 465 -1.37 33.66 -23.20
CA GLY A 465 -0.27 34.16 -22.41
C GLY A 465 -0.58 35.56 -21.87
N VAL A 466 -1.40 35.71 -20.81
CA VAL A 466 -1.35 36.92 -19.95
C VAL A 466 -1.69 36.56 -18.50
N SER A 467 -0.78 36.96 -17.63
CA SER A 467 -0.76 36.90 -16.17
C SER A 467 -1.51 38.07 -15.52
N SER A 468 -2.01 37.88 -14.30
CA SER A 468 -1.90 38.92 -13.27
C SER A 468 -1.99 38.26 -11.88
N ALA A 469 -0.89 38.37 -11.14
CA ALA A 469 -0.76 37.99 -9.75
C ALA A 469 -1.04 39.22 -8.87
N SER A 470 -1.68 39.02 -7.73
CA SER A 470 -1.66 39.97 -6.62
C SER A 470 -1.33 39.21 -5.34
N ASP A 471 -0.17 39.56 -4.78
CA ASP A 471 0.38 39.10 -3.50
C ASP A 471 -0.36 39.74 -2.31
N GLN A 472 -0.51 38.98 -1.22
CA GLN A 472 -0.45 39.43 0.18
C GLN A 472 -0.41 38.21 1.16
N PRO A 473 0.08 38.36 2.40
CA PRO A 473 1.28 37.64 2.87
C PRO A 473 1.06 36.47 3.85
N ALA A 474 2.18 35.80 4.13
CA ALA A 474 2.39 34.60 4.93
C ALA A 474 1.91 34.66 6.39
N GLY A 475 1.21 33.60 6.81
CA GLY A 475 1.09 33.14 8.20
C GLY A 475 1.52 31.67 8.28
N ALA A 476 2.56 31.39 9.05
CA ALA A 476 3.12 30.07 9.28
C ALA A 476 2.58 29.47 10.59
N GLY A 477 2.05 28.25 10.49
CA GLY A 477 1.78 27.33 11.60
C GLY A 477 1.73 25.92 11.00
N PRO A 478 2.22 24.88 11.70
CA PRO A 478 2.13 23.50 11.19
C PRO A 478 0.64 23.11 11.15
N GLY A 479 0.18 22.65 9.98
CA GLY A 479 -1.22 22.33 9.70
C GLY A 479 -1.75 21.25 10.64
N ALA A 480 -2.68 21.64 11.51
CA ALA A 480 -3.44 20.74 12.36
C ALA A 480 -4.47 19.98 11.51
N GLY A 481 -4.31 18.65 11.35
CA GLY A 481 -5.26 17.76 10.66
C GLY A 481 -4.68 16.83 9.59
N ASP A 482 -3.37 16.88 9.33
CA ASP A 482 -2.76 16.35 8.09
C ASP A 482 -2.05 14.98 8.23
N SER A 483 -2.31 14.19 9.27
CA SER A 483 -1.68 12.87 9.40
C SER A 483 -2.30 11.86 8.40
N ASP A 484 -1.48 11.03 7.75
CA ASP A 484 -1.96 9.97 6.84
C ASP A 484 -2.83 8.92 7.56
N LEU A 485 -2.69 8.85 8.88
CA LEU A 485 -3.57 8.13 9.77
C LEU A 485 -5.00 8.71 9.76
N TYR A 486 -5.19 10.02 9.86
CA TYR A 486 -6.52 10.63 9.73
C TYR A 486 -7.17 10.30 8.37
N LYS A 487 -6.40 10.34 7.28
CA LYS A 487 -6.90 9.99 5.92
C LYS A 487 -7.33 8.53 5.82
N ALA A 488 -6.55 7.61 6.40
CA ALA A 488 -6.85 6.19 6.41
C ALA A 488 -8.00 5.85 7.37
N LEU A 489 -8.01 6.40 8.60
CA LEU A 489 -9.09 6.21 9.57
C LEU A 489 -10.41 6.79 9.08
N PHE A 490 -10.40 7.99 8.49
CA PHE A 490 -11.61 8.55 7.88
C PHE A 490 -12.12 7.64 6.76
N THR A 491 -11.23 7.17 5.88
CA THR A 491 -11.61 6.24 4.82
C THR A 491 -12.24 4.97 5.39
N ILE A 492 -11.60 4.34 6.37
CA ILE A 492 -12.06 3.08 6.95
C ILE A 492 -13.38 3.31 7.70
N CYS A 493 -13.47 4.30 8.57
CA CYS A 493 -14.62 4.43 9.44
C CYS A 493 -15.82 5.16 8.80
N THR A 494 -15.59 6.07 7.86
CA THR A 494 -16.68 6.74 7.15
C THR A 494 -17.20 5.89 6.00
N GLU A 495 -16.34 5.12 5.31
CA GLU A 495 -16.74 4.36 4.11
C GLU A 495 -16.85 2.86 4.33
N LEU A 496 -15.94 2.22 5.08
CA LEU A 496 -16.18 0.85 5.54
C LEU A 496 -17.26 0.86 6.60
N GLY A 497 -17.20 1.78 7.58
CA GLY A 497 -18.18 1.85 8.67
C GLY A 497 -19.63 2.00 8.20
N GLN A 498 -19.92 2.69 7.08
CA GLN A 498 -21.29 2.68 6.52
C GLN A 498 -21.69 1.33 5.92
N LYS A 499 -20.73 0.59 5.36
CA LYS A 499 -20.90 -0.72 4.73
C LYS A 499 -20.86 -1.89 5.73
N LEU A 500 -20.38 -1.66 6.95
CA LEU A 500 -20.36 -2.65 8.02
C LEU A 500 -21.74 -2.75 8.70
N ASP A 501 -22.20 -3.98 8.91
CA ASP A 501 -23.38 -4.22 9.73
C ASP A 501 -23.10 -3.90 11.22
N THR A 502 -24.15 -3.91 12.04
CA THR A 502 -24.05 -3.55 13.47
C THR A 502 -23.09 -4.48 14.24
N GLU A 503 -23.01 -5.75 13.87
CA GLU A 503 -22.15 -6.73 14.54
C GLU A 503 -20.68 -6.53 14.15
N GLN A 504 -20.41 -6.26 12.88
CA GLN A 504 -19.09 -5.90 12.36
C GLN A 504 -18.60 -4.58 12.93
N LYS A 505 -19.48 -3.58 13.09
CA LYS A 505 -19.18 -2.32 13.79
C LYS A 505 -18.79 -2.57 15.25
N ARG A 506 -19.54 -3.42 15.96
CA ARG A 506 -19.23 -3.81 17.34
C ARG A 506 -17.93 -4.60 17.42
N GLY A 507 -17.67 -5.48 16.45
CA GLY A 507 -16.43 -6.25 16.34
C GLY A 507 -15.24 -5.32 16.12
N LEU A 508 -15.36 -4.35 15.23
CA LEU A 508 -14.36 -3.31 14.98
C LEU A 508 -14.15 -2.45 16.23
N ALA A 509 -15.21 -1.95 16.86
CA ALA A 509 -15.11 -1.19 18.11
C ALA A 509 -14.38 -1.99 19.20
N LYS A 510 -14.79 -3.24 19.42
CA LYS A 510 -14.16 -4.15 20.39
C LYS A 510 -12.69 -4.43 20.07
N ALA A 511 -12.34 -4.65 18.80
CA ALA A 511 -10.96 -4.87 18.35
C ALA A 511 -10.08 -3.62 18.54
N LEU A 512 -10.68 -2.44 18.42
CA LEU A 512 -10.04 -1.14 18.65
C LEU A 512 -10.07 -0.69 20.12
N GLY A 513 -10.70 -1.48 21.01
CA GLY A 513 -10.85 -1.15 22.43
C GLY A 513 -11.79 0.03 22.72
N LEU A 514 -12.76 0.27 21.82
CA LEU A 514 -13.79 1.30 21.88
C LEU A 514 -15.12 0.80 22.45
#